data_AF-A0A2V6SCK2-F1
#
_entry.id   AF-A0A2V6SCK2-F1
#
_cell.length_a   1.000
_cell.length_b   1.000
_cell.length_c   1.000
_cell.angle_alpha   90.00
_cell.angle_beta   90.00
_cell.angle_gamma   90.00
#
_symmetry.space_group_name_H-M   'P 1'
#
loop_
_entity.id
_entity.type
_entity.pdbx_description
1 polymer ?
#
loop_
_entity_poly.entity_id
_entity_poly.type
_entity_poly.pdbx_seq_one_letter_code
_entity_poly.pdbx_strand_id
1 'polypeptide(L)'
;VLTPAFLAELIPVAAARAEVGSLTGKLLRVRASGPAVIDSTGHLLFRNRWAVNRGEGQEDRGQYDEPGEVFGVSGAAALYRRAMLDDVRVGVEYLAERFFLYLEDVDLDWRAQRCGWRACYVPAAVAYHERGYKGGLRNRSASILRHSLKNRYLLMLRNDTLRDVLLDAWAILPMEVLRFFDFLLTTPRCLAGYVDAARLVPWALRERRAIHQGARVPATEIRRWFRRYPYRREMLERLRLFLRPAGHP
;
A
#
# COMPACT_ATOMS: atom_id res chain seq x y z
N VAL A 1 -18.23 -1.70 6.03
CA VAL A 1 -19.63 -1.54 5.57
C VAL A 1 -19.61 -0.98 4.16
N LEU A 2 -20.11 -1.74 3.18
CA LEU A 2 -20.27 -1.24 1.81
C LEU A 2 -21.63 -0.54 1.71
N THR A 3 -21.71 0.59 1.03
CA THR A 3 -23.02 1.18 0.72
C THR A 3 -23.73 0.32 -0.33
N PRO A 4 -25.07 0.37 -0.43
CA PRO A 4 -25.81 -0.38 -1.45
C PRO A 4 -25.35 -0.05 -2.88
N ALA A 5 -24.93 1.20 -3.13
CA ALA A 5 -24.44 1.65 -4.42
C ALA A 5 -23.00 1.18 -4.73
N PHE A 6 -22.21 0.74 -3.74
CA PHE A 6 -20.78 0.48 -3.93
C PHE A 6 -20.47 -0.43 -5.12
N LEU A 7 -21.13 -1.59 -5.23
CA LEU A 7 -20.94 -2.49 -6.36
C LEU A 7 -21.65 -1.99 -7.63
N ALA A 8 -22.79 -1.33 -7.49
CA ALA A 8 -23.55 -0.77 -8.61
C ALA A 8 -22.74 0.28 -9.38
N GLU A 9 -21.88 1.03 -8.69
CA GLU A 9 -20.97 2.01 -9.29
C GLU A 9 -19.72 1.36 -9.92
N LEU A 10 -19.17 0.30 -9.31
CA LEU A 10 -17.94 -0.34 -9.79
C LEU A 10 -18.16 -1.31 -10.97
N ILE A 11 -19.27 -2.04 -10.99
CA ILE A 11 -19.53 -3.08 -12.00
C ILE A 11 -19.59 -2.50 -13.42
N PRO A 12 -20.29 -1.38 -13.71
CA PRO A 12 -20.32 -0.79 -15.05
C PRO A 12 -18.93 -0.39 -15.56
N VAL A 13 -18.09 0.18 -14.69
CA VAL A 13 -16.71 0.54 -15.02
C VAL A 13 -15.87 -0.70 -15.34
N ALA A 14 -16.02 -1.76 -14.55
CA ALA A 14 -15.36 -3.04 -14.80
C ALA A 14 -15.86 -3.70 -16.10
N ALA A 15 -17.15 -3.61 -16.41
CA ALA A 15 -17.72 -4.19 -17.63
C ALA A 15 -17.24 -3.47 -18.90
N ALA A 16 -17.15 -2.13 -18.84
CA ALA A 16 -16.76 -1.30 -19.98
C ALA A 16 -15.27 -1.39 -20.33
N ARG A 17 -14.40 -1.80 -19.38
CA ARG A 17 -12.94 -1.76 -19.53
C ARG A 17 -12.31 -3.10 -19.17
N ALA A 18 -12.03 -3.92 -20.18
CA ALA A 18 -11.50 -5.27 -20.01
C ALA A 18 -10.11 -5.27 -19.36
N GLU A 19 -9.31 -4.23 -19.55
CA GLU A 19 -7.96 -4.07 -18.99
C GLU A 19 -7.96 -3.67 -17.51
N VAL A 20 -9.10 -3.27 -16.95
CA VAL A 20 -9.21 -2.94 -15.53
C VAL A 20 -9.33 -4.23 -14.72
N GLY A 21 -8.31 -4.49 -13.91
CA GLY A 21 -8.17 -5.68 -13.09
C GLY A 21 -8.61 -5.46 -11.64
N SER A 22 -8.47 -4.24 -11.14
CA SER A 22 -8.86 -3.89 -9.76
C SER A 22 -9.57 -2.54 -9.71
N LEU A 23 -10.59 -2.44 -8.86
CA LEU A 23 -11.36 -1.22 -8.66
C LEU A 23 -11.58 -0.97 -7.18
N THR A 24 -11.61 0.29 -6.81
CA THR A 24 -12.00 0.72 -5.46
C THR A 24 -12.81 1.98 -5.53
N GLY A 25 -13.55 2.20 -4.46
CA GLY A 25 -14.32 3.39 -4.23
C GLY A 25 -13.65 4.35 -3.26
N LYS A 26 -14.39 5.35 -2.81
CA LYS A 26 -14.00 6.19 -1.68
C LYS A 26 -14.25 5.44 -0.37
N LEU A 27 -13.17 5.00 0.27
CA LEU A 27 -13.22 4.33 1.58
C LEU A 27 -13.05 5.37 2.70
N LEU A 28 -14.08 5.51 3.52
CA LEU A 28 -14.14 6.46 4.63
C LEU A 28 -13.98 5.72 5.96
N ARG A 29 -13.50 6.40 7.00
CA ARG A 29 -13.46 5.86 8.37
C ARG A 29 -14.83 5.95 9.01
N VAL A 30 -15.24 4.92 9.73
CA VAL A 30 -16.40 5.00 10.62
C VAL A 30 -16.09 5.99 11.75
N ARG A 31 -16.98 6.97 11.96
CA ARG A 31 -16.88 7.98 13.02
C ARG A 31 -18.25 8.20 13.66
N ALA A 32 -18.26 8.48 14.96
CA ALA A 32 -19.48 8.87 15.67
C ALA A 32 -19.86 10.34 15.40
N SER A 33 -18.86 11.22 15.21
CA SER A 33 -19.05 12.64 14.93
C SER A 33 -17.84 13.27 14.22
N GLY A 34 -18.04 14.48 13.69
CA GLY A 34 -17.05 15.26 12.96
C GLY A 34 -17.05 15.02 11.46
N PRO A 35 -16.16 15.71 10.71
CA PRO A 35 -16.09 15.57 9.26
C PRO A 35 -15.70 14.15 8.86
N ALA A 36 -16.15 13.73 7.67
CA ALA A 36 -15.73 12.48 7.07
C ALA A 36 -14.20 12.48 6.90
N VAL A 37 -13.56 11.36 7.25
CA VAL A 37 -12.11 11.18 7.09
C VAL A 37 -11.86 10.01 6.18
N ILE A 38 -11.00 10.23 5.20
CA ILE A 38 -10.63 9.24 4.21
C ILE A 38 -9.75 8.18 4.87
N ASP A 39 -10.12 6.91 4.66
CA ASP A 39 -9.26 5.78 4.96
C ASP A 39 -8.38 5.43 3.76
N SER A 40 -8.97 5.34 2.57
CA SER A 40 -8.26 5.11 1.31
C SER A 40 -9.07 5.55 0.09
N THR A 41 -8.36 6.00 -0.95
CA THR A 41 -8.87 6.23 -2.32
C THR A 41 -8.01 5.49 -3.34
N GLY A 42 -7.41 4.38 -2.92
CA GLY A 42 -6.40 3.61 -3.65
C GLY A 42 -5.02 3.72 -3.01
N HIS A 43 -4.02 3.10 -3.63
CA HIS A 43 -2.64 3.10 -3.14
C HIS A 43 -1.78 4.19 -3.79
N LEU A 44 -0.83 4.68 -3.01
CA LEU A 44 0.21 5.59 -3.42
C LEU A 44 1.57 4.97 -3.08
N LEU A 45 2.45 4.92 -4.08
CA LEU A 45 3.80 4.39 -3.92
C LEU A 45 4.83 5.50 -4.15
N PHE A 46 5.79 5.62 -3.25
CA PHE A 46 6.83 6.64 -3.33
C PHE A 46 8.15 6.08 -3.92
N ARG A 47 9.05 6.95 -4.38
CA ARG A 47 10.40 6.56 -4.87
C ARG A 47 11.25 5.87 -3.80
N ASN A 48 10.95 6.05 -2.52
CA ASN A 48 11.56 5.28 -1.45
C ASN A 48 10.82 3.95 -1.17
N ARG A 49 9.88 3.51 -2.01
CA ARG A 49 9.05 2.29 -1.87
C ARG A 49 8.18 2.29 -0.62
N TRP A 50 8.00 3.46 -0.01
CA TRP A 50 7.00 3.62 1.02
C TRP A 50 5.63 3.57 0.35
N ALA A 51 4.79 2.63 0.77
CA ALA A 51 3.42 2.47 0.27
C ALA A 51 2.46 3.01 1.33
N VAL A 52 1.48 3.80 0.89
CA VAL A 52 0.43 4.36 1.75
C VAL A 52 -0.91 4.31 1.06
N ASN A 53 -1.97 4.44 1.85
CA ASN A 53 -3.29 4.71 1.31
C ASN A 53 -3.38 6.18 0.86
N ARG A 54 -3.81 6.39 -0.39
CA ARG A 54 -4.02 7.72 -0.97
C ARG A 54 -5.15 8.43 -0.22
N GLY A 55 -4.85 9.61 0.31
CA GLY A 55 -5.80 10.40 1.10
C GLY A 55 -5.93 9.99 2.57
N GLU A 56 -5.21 8.97 3.04
CA GLU A 56 -5.34 8.48 4.41
C GLU A 56 -5.23 9.58 5.46
N GLY A 57 -6.22 9.65 6.35
CA GLY A 57 -6.24 10.59 7.47
C GLY A 57 -6.61 12.03 7.09
N GLN A 58 -6.85 12.32 5.81
CA GLN A 58 -7.34 13.61 5.37
C GLN A 58 -8.86 13.70 5.57
N GLU A 59 -9.35 14.88 5.95
CA GLU A 59 -10.77 15.19 5.88
C GLU A 59 -11.23 15.17 4.41
N ASP A 60 -12.40 14.59 4.15
CA ASP A 60 -13.00 14.62 2.82
C ASP A 60 -13.64 15.99 2.58
N ARG A 61 -13.02 16.76 1.70
CA ARG A 61 -13.45 18.11 1.28
C ARG A 61 -13.73 18.14 -0.23
N GLY A 62 -13.92 16.97 -0.85
CA GLY A 62 -14.11 16.81 -2.30
C GLY A 62 -12.82 16.77 -3.12
N GLN A 63 -11.64 16.76 -2.48
CA GLN A 63 -10.34 16.74 -3.16
C GLN A 63 -10.01 15.39 -3.85
N TYR A 64 -10.90 14.40 -3.71
CA TYR A 64 -10.85 13.11 -4.39
C TYR A 64 -12.18 12.79 -5.09
N ASP A 65 -12.91 13.79 -5.59
CA ASP A 65 -14.17 13.55 -6.32
C ASP A 65 -13.97 13.25 -7.81
N GLU A 66 -12.72 13.34 -8.28
CA GLU A 66 -12.35 12.98 -9.65
C GLU A 66 -12.02 11.47 -9.77
N PRO A 67 -12.71 10.73 -10.65
CA PRO A 67 -12.35 9.34 -10.96
C PRO A 67 -11.02 9.26 -11.70
N GLY A 68 -10.36 8.10 -11.65
CA GLY A 68 -9.14 7.92 -12.43
C GLY A 68 -8.34 6.67 -12.09
N GLU A 69 -7.21 6.50 -12.80
CA GLU A 69 -6.29 5.42 -12.50
C GLU A 69 -5.49 5.69 -11.22
N VAL A 70 -5.30 4.63 -10.44
CA VAL A 70 -4.46 4.62 -9.24
C VAL A 70 -3.38 3.55 -9.40
N PHE A 71 -2.35 3.57 -8.55
CA PHE A 71 -1.34 2.50 -8.58
C PHE A 71 -1.99 1.14 -8.27
N GLY A 72 -2.97 1.15 -7.37
CA GLY A 72 -3.51 -0.05 -6.77
C GLY A 72 -4.67 0.25 -5.83
N VAL A 73 -5.24 -0.78 -5.23
CA VAL A 73 -6.43 -0.66 -4.40
C VAL A 73 -6.24 -1.32 -3.03
N SER A 74 -6.81 -0.72 -1.99
CA SER A 74 -6.76 -1.32 -0.66
C SER A 74 -7.63 -2.57 -0.60
N GLY A 75 -7.08 -3.66 -0.05
CA GLY A 75 -7.82 -4.90 0.17
C GLY A 75 -9.05 -4.76 1.08
N ALA A 76 -9.17 -3.65 1.83
CA ALA A 76 -10.31 -3.39 2.72
C ALA A 76 -11.65 -3.18 1.98
N ALA A 77 -11.61 -2.65 0.75
CA ALA A 77 -12.80 -2.43 -0.08
C ALA A 77 -12.41 -2.39 -1.56
N ALA A 78 -12.17 -3.56 -2.14
CA ALA A 78 -11.76 -3.74 -3.52
C ALA A 78 -12.70 -4.68 -4.29
N LEU A 79 -12.87 -4.40 -5.58
CA LEU A 79 -13.43 -5.32 -6.56
C LEU A 79 -12.30 -5.79 -7.47
N TYR A 80 -12.08 -7.10 -7.53
CA TYR A 80 -11.05 -7.70 -8.37
C TYR A 80 -11.67 -8.51 -9.50
N ARG A 81 -11.15 -8.32 -10.72
CA ARG A 81 -11.46 -9.19 -11.85
C ARG A 81 -10.76 -10.54 -11.65
N ARG A 82 -11.54 -11.63 -11.71
CA ARG A 82 -11.00 -13.00 -11.58
C ARG A 82 -9.87 -13.27 -12.58
N ALA A 83 -10.05 -12.91 -13.85
CA ALA A 83 -9.03 -13.10 -14.88
C ALA A 83 -7.69 -12.39 -14.55
N MET A 84 -7.72 -11.23 -13.87
CA MET A 84 -6.51 -10.59 -13.40
C MET A 84 -5.85 -11.40 -12.29
N LEU A 85 -6.63 -11.82 -11.29
CA LEU A 85 -6.11 -12.64 -10.18
C LEU A 85 -5.46 -13.93 -10.68
N ASP A 86 -6.11 -14.64 -11.61
CA ASP A 86 -5.59 -15.87 -12.20
C ASP A 86 -4.32 -15.66 -13.02
N ASP A 87 -4.24 -14.51 -13.71
CA ASP A 87 -3.10 -14.16 -14.55
C ASP A 87 -1.87 -13.73 -13.74
N VAL A 88 -2.06 -13.07 -12.58
CA VAL A 88 -0.94 -12.55 -11.79
C VAL A 88 -0.57 -13.38 -10.57
N ARG A 89 -1.30 -14.47 -10.29
CA ARG A 89 -1.00 -15.39 -9.18
C ARG A 89 0.41 -15.96 -9.30
N VAL A 90 1.01 -16.30 -8.16
CA VAL A 90 2.31 -17.01 -8.13
C VAL A 90 2.12 -18.37 -7.49
N GLY A 91 2.35 -19.43 -8.27
CA GLY A 91 1.94 -20.77 -7.89
C GLY A 91 0.42 -20.85 -7.73
N VAL A 92 -0.04 -21.17 -6.51
CA VAL A 92 -1.47 -21.26 -6.15
C VAL A 92 -1.97 -20.03 -5.38
N GLU A 93 -1.09 -19.08 -5.07
CA GLU A 93 -1.38 -17.94 -4.20
C GLU A 93 -1.75 -16.68 -5.01
N TYR A 94 -2.90 -16.06 -4.69
CA TYR A 94 -3.24 -14.72 -5.20
C TYR A 94 -2.57 -13.61 -4.40
N LEU A 95 -2.47 -13.79 -3.07
CA LEU A 95 -1.81 -12.90 -2.12
C LEU A 95 -0.66 -13.66 -1.47
N ALA A 96 0.46 -12.98 -1.23
CA ALA A 96 1.64 -13.59 -0.66
C ALA A 96 1.40 -14.02 0.81
N GLU A 97 1.12 -15.30 1.08
CA GLU A 97 0.74 -15.74 2.43
C GLU A 97 1.84 -15.48 3.47
N ARG A 98 3.12 -15.56 3.04
CA ARG A 98 4.28 -15.28 3.90
C ARG A 98 4.39 -13.83 4.36
N PHE A 99 3.63 -12.90 3.77
CA PHE A 99 3.51 -11.55 4.31
C PHE A 99 2.73 -11.57 5.63
N PHE A 100 1.73 -12.45 5.74
CA PHE A 100 0.78 -12.62 6.83
C PHE A 100 -0.14 -11.41 7.06
N LEU A 101 0.42 -10.21 7.17
CA LEU A 101 -0.33 -8.96 7.31
C LEU A 101 0.44 -7.78 6.72
N TYR A 102 -0.27 -6.84 6.10
CA TYR A 102 0.21 -5.65 5.41
C TYR A 102 1.09 -5.89 4.18
N LEU A 103 0.85 -5.07 3.15
CA LEU A 103 1.54 -5.01 1.86
C LEU A 103 1.25 -6.19 0.92
N GLU A 104 0.43 -7.16 1.32
CA GLU A 104 -0.01 -8.25 0.44
C GLU A 104 -0.86 -7.72 -0.73
N ASP A 105 -1.68 -6.71 -0.48
CA ASP A 105 -2.48 -6.00 -1.48
C ASP A 105 -1.60 -5.12 -2.37
N VAL A 106 -0.63 -4.41 -1.79
CA VAL A 106 0.36 -3.63 -2.55
C VAL A 106 1.24 -4.53 -3.44
N ASP A 107 1.60 -5.73 -2.99
CA ASP A 107 2.31 -6.73 -3.82
C ASP A 107 1.44 -7.19 -5.00
N LEU A 108 0.16 -7.46 -4.76
CA LEU A 108 -0.81 -7.78 -5.82
C LEU A 108 -0.95 -6.64 -6.83
N ASP A 109 -1.08 -5.40 -6.37
CA ASP A 109 -1.16 -4.24 -7.25
C ASP A 109 0.09 -4.11 -8.13
N TRP A 110 1.27 -4.31 -7.56
CA TRP A 110 2.51 -4.23 -8.30
C TRP A 110 2.57 -5.32 -9.39
N ARG A 111 2.22 -6.56 -9.05
CA ARG A 111 2.13 -7.66 -10.02
C ARG A 111 1.11 -7.38 -11.12
N ALA A 112 -0.08 -6.90 -10.75
CA ALA A 112 -1.12 -6.47 -11.68
C ALA A 112 -0.61 -5.42 -12.68
N GLN A 113 0.02 -4.36 -12.17
CA GLN A 113 0.62 -3.31 -13.01
C GLN A 113 1.69 -3.87 -13.95
N ARG A 114 2.55 -4.79 -13.48
CA ARG A 114 3.59 -5.44 -14.32
C ARG A 114 3.00 -6.31 -15.43
N CYS A 115 1.83 -6.87 -15.23
CA CYS A 115 1.10 -7.66 -16.23
C CYS A 115 0.21 -6.79 -17.16
N GLY A 116 0.24 -5.46 -16.98
CA GLY A 116 -0.50 -4.49 -17.80
C GLY A 116 -1.94 -4.22 -17.35
N TRP A 117 -2.36 -4.80 -16.22
CA TRP A 117 -3.68 -4.53 -15.65
C TRP A 117 -3.76 -3.13 -15.05
N ARG A 118 -4.95 -2.53 -15.14
CA ARG A 118 -5.24 -1.20 -14.60
C ARG A 118 -6.00 -1.30 -13.28
N ALA A 119 -5.68 -0.38 -12.38
CA ALA A 119 -6.41 -0.15 -11.14
C ALA A 119 -7.18 1.17 -11.24
N CYS A 120 -8.47 1.17 -10.91
CA CYS A 120 -9.34 2.33 -11.06
C CYS A 120 -10.00 2.76 -9.75
N TYR A 121 -10.07 4.06 -9.56
CA TYR A 121 -10.77 4.72 -8.46
C TYR A 121 -12.09 5.33 -8.97
N VAL A 122 -13.19 4.98 -8.32
CA VAL A 122 -14.54 5.46 -8.64
C VAL A 122 -15.14 6.13 -7.40
N PRO A 123 -15.12 7.47 -7.32
CA PRO A 123 -15.46 8.20 -6.09
C PRO A 123 -16.93 8.03 -5.65
N ALA A 124 -17.84 7.78 -6.60
CA ALA A 124 -19.24 7.50 -6.33
C ALA A 124 -19.47 6.18 -5.55
N ALA A 125 -18.56 5.22 -5.69
CA ALA A 125 -18.61 3.99 -4.91
C ALA A 125 -18.14 4.28 -3.47
N VAL A 126 -19.04 4.46 -2.51
CA VAL A 126 -18.65 4.78 -1.12
C VAL A 126 -18.69 3.55 -0.22
N ALA A 127 -17.68 3.40 0.63
CA ALA A 127 -17.63 2.37 1.67
C ALA A 127 -17.08 2.95 2.98
N TYR A 128 -17.38 2.29 4.10
CA TYR A 128 -16.92 2.68 5.44
C TYR A 128 -16.11 1.57 6.10
N HIS A 129 -14.92 1.90 6.58
CA HIS A 129 -14.00 1.00 7.26
C HIS A 129 -13.97 1.31 8.75
N GLU A 130 -14.36 0.33 9.56
CA GLU A 130 -14.10 0.36 10.99
C GLU A 130 -12.72 -0.26 11.25
N ARG A 131 -11.76 0.58 11.65
CA ARG A 131 -10.44 0.07 12.03
C ARG A 131 -10.55 -0.58 13.42
N GLY A 132 -10.39 -1.90 13.46
CA GLY A 132 -10.33 -2.66 14.72
C GLY A 132 -9.16 -2.25 15.64
N TYR A 133 -8.19 -1.51 15.11
CA TYR A 133 -7.05 -1.00 15.85
C TYR A 133 -7.25 0.50 16.16
N LYS A 134 -7.67 0.81 17.40
CA LYS A 134 -7.97 2.16 17.90
C LYS A 134 -6.72 2.96 18.38
N GLY A 135 -5.53 2.38 18.30
CA GLY A 135 -4.29 3.06 18.70
C GLY A 135 -3.66 3.83 17.54
N GLY A 136 -3.01 4.96 17.80
CA GLY A 136 -2.13 5.59 16.80
C GLY A 136 -0.93 4.68 16.45
N LEU A 137 -0.02 5.16 15.60
CA LEU A 137 1.26 4.48 15.30
C LEU A 137 2.03 4.04 16.56
N ARG A 138 1.88 4.77 17.69
CA ARG A 138 2.51 4.53 18.99
C ARG A 138 2.00 3.28 19.74
N ASN A 139 0.80 2.78 19.46
CA ASN A 139 0.23 1.63 20.18
C ASN A 139 0.35 0.31 19.40
N ARG A 140 1.01 0.31 18.22
CA ARG A 140 1.03 -0.88 17.36
C ARG A 140 1.91 -1.90 18.06
N SER A 141 1.43 -3.14 18.16
CA SER A 141 2.25 -4.18 18.77
C SER A 141 3.58 -4.30 18.01
N ALA A 142 4.66 -4.57 18.74
CA ALA A 142 5.97 -4.77 18.12
C ALA A 142 5.94 -5.87 17.04
N SER A 143 5.06 -6.87 17.20
CA SER A 143 4.82 -7.91 16.20
C SER A 143 4.28 -7.35 14.88
N ILE A 144 3.27 -6.48 14.92
CA ILE A 144 2.71 -5.83 13.72
C ILE A 144 3.78 -5.02 12.98
N LEU A 145 4.57 -4.24 13.72
CA LEU A 145 5.63 -3.40 13.15
C LEU A 145 6.78 -4.25 12.57
N ARG A 146 7.11 -5.37 13.22
CA ARG A 146 8.06 -6.38 12.71
C ARG A 146 7.62 -6.95 11.36
N HIS A 147 6.35 -7.34 11.22
CA HIS A 147 5.79 -7.79 9.94
C HIS A 147 5.83 -6.68 8.88
N SER A 148 5.46 -5.45 9.24
CA SER A 148 5.54 -4.31 8.33
C SER A 148 6.96 -4.05 7.81
N LEU A 149 7.96 -4.14 8.69
CA LEU A 149 9.38 -4.00 8.34
C LEU A 149 9.84 -5.15 7.43
N LYS A 150 9.55 -6.39 7.81
CA LYS A 150 9.86 -7.59 7.01
C LYS A 150 9.27 -7.47 5.60
N ASN A 151 7.97 -7.18 5.51
CA ASN A 151 7.23 -7.17 4.24
C ASN A 151 7.68 -6.06 3.30
N ARG A 152 8.17 -4.93 3.83
CA ARG A 152 8.78 -3.89 3.00
C ARG A 152 9.95 -4.43 2.16
N TYR A 153 10.86 -5.19 2.76
CA TYR A 153 11.99 -5.77 2.02
C TYR A 153 11.53 -6.88 1.08
N LEU A 154 10.58 -7.72 1.50
CA LEU A 154 10.02 -8.76 0.63
C LEU A 154 9.32 -8.16 -0.59
N LEU A 155 8.55 -7.08 -0.42
CA LEU A 155 7.89 -6.34 -1.51
C LEU A 155 8.92 -5.85 -2.54
N MET A 156 10.00 -5.23 -2.07
CA MET A 156 11.10 -4.76 -2.94
C MET A 156 11.79 -5.93 -3.66
N LEU A 157 12.13 -6.99 -2.93
CA LEU A 157 12.81 -8.16 -3.49
C LEU A 157 11.95 -8.90 -4.52
N ARG A 158 10.64 -8.98 -4.33
CA ARG A 158 9.72 -9.66 -5.25
C ARG A 158 9.44 -8.88 -6.53
N ASN A 159 9.35 -7.54 -6.46
CA ASN A 159 8.74 -6.75 -7.54
C ASN A 159 9.65 -5.72 -8.21
N ASP A 160 10.59 -5.14 -7.47
CA ASP A 160 11.38 -3.99 -7.90
C ASP A 160 12.54 -4.42 -8.80
N THR A 161 13.11 -3.60 -9.68
CA THR A 161 14.33 -3.99 -10.43
C THR A 161 15.58 -3.48 -9.74
N LEU A 162 16.72 -4.19 -9.87
CA LEU A 162 17.99 -3.70 -9.31
C LEU A 162 18.33 -2.31 -9.86
N ARG A 163 18.09 -2.09 -11.16
CA ARG A 163 18.24 -0.79 -11.81
C ARG A 163 17.40 0.29 -11.11
N ASP A 164 16.12 0.02 -10.88
CA ASP A 164 15.22 1.01 -10.27
C ASP A 164 15.55 1.29 -8.81
N VAL A 165 16.02 0.28 -8.07
CA VAL A 165 16.54 0.46 -6.70
C VAL A 165 17.76 1.36 -6.71
N LEU A 166 18.72 1.13 -7.61
CA LEU A 166 19.94 1.94 -7.71
C LEU A 166 19.63 3.39 -8.10
N LEU A 167 18.74 3.60 -9.08
CA LEU A 167 18.33 4.95 -9.52
C LEU A 167 17.65 5.77 -8.43
N ASP A 168 17.02 5.10 -7.46
CA ASP A 168 16.29 5.73 -6.37
C ASP A 168 16.96 5.49 -5.01
N ALA A 169 18.21 5.01 -5.00
CA ALA A 169 18.97 4.76 -3.77
C ALA A 169 19.05 6.02 -2.90
N TRP A 170 19.19 7.19 -3.53
CA TRP A 170 19.15 8.49 -2.86
C TRP A 170 17.85 8.77 -2.10
N ALA A 171 16.72 8.16 -2.50
CA ALA A 171 15.44 8.27 -1.82
C ALA A 171 15.22 7.11 -0.83
N ILE A 172 15.68 5.91 -1.16
CA ILE A 172 15.54 4.71 -0.33
C ILE A 172 16.43 4.81 0.91
N LEU A 173 17.73 5.05 0.75
CA LEU A 173 18.71 4.99 1.84
C LEU A 173 18.38 5.95 3.01
N PRO A 174 17.98 7.22 2.78
CA PRO A 174 17.56 8.07 3.90
C PRO A 174 16.34 7.53 4.65
N MET A 175 15.36 6.92 3.96
CA MET A 175 14.22 6.28 4.63
C MET A 175 14.68 5.09 5.48
N GLU A 176 15.59 4.26 4.96
CA GLU A 176 16.11 3.10 5.69
C GLU A 176 16.85 3.54 6.96
N VAL A 177 17.72 4.55 6.85
CA VAL A 177 18.44 5.11 8.00
C VAL A 177 17.46 5.69 9.02
N LEU A 178 16.53 6.54 8.59
CA LEU A 178 15.55 7.16 9.48
C LEU A 178 14.70 6.10 10.20
N ARG A 179 14.25 5.06 9.49
CA ARG A 179 13.42 3.99 10.06
C ARG A 179 14.20 3.07 10.98
N PHE A 180 15.44 2.75 10.63
CA PHE A 180 16.30 1.95 11.49
C PHE A 180 16.49 2.63 12.85
N PHE A 181 16.85 3.92 12.87
CA PHE A 181 17.01 4.67 14.11
C PHE A 181 15.69 4.91 14.85
N ASP A 182 14.58 5.20 14.14
CA ASP A 182 13.23 5.29 14.74
C ASP A 182 12.91 4.00 15.51
N PHE A 183 13.04 2.83 14.88
CA PHE A 183 12.77 1.56 15.54
C PHE A 183 13.79 1.19 16.62
N LEU A 184 15.07 1.51 16.43
CA LEU A 184 16.10 1.28 17.45
C LEU A 184 15.82 2.08 18.73
N LEU A 185 15.23 3.27 18.62
CA LEU A 185 14.94 4.12 19.78
C LEU A 185 13.55 3.87 20.37
N THR A 186 12.54 3.57 19.55
CA THR A 186 11.14 3.47 20.03
C THR A 186 10.66 2.03 20.21
N THR A 187 11.10 1.09 19.37
CA THR A 187 10.57 -0.29 19.38
C THR A 187 11.62 -1.31 18.88
N PRO A 188 12.72 -1.54 19.62
CA PRO A 188 13.86 -2.33 19.13
C PRO A 188 13.51 -3.77 18.75
N ARG A 189 12.50 -4.37 19.41
CA ARG A 189 12.02 -5.73 19.13
C ARG A 189 11.55 -5.90 17.68
N CYS A 190 11.16 -4.82 17.00
CA CYS A 190 10.76 -4.85 15.60
C CYS A 190 11.93 -5.11 14.65
N LEU A 191 13.17 -4.80 15.06
CA LEU A 191 14.37 -4.99 14.23
C LEU A 191 14.63 -6.46 13.90
N ALA A 192 14.06 -7.41 14.67
CA ALA A 192 14.06 -8.82 14.30
C ALA A 192 13.38 -9.09 12.94
N GLY A 193 12.59 -8.13 12.42
CA GLY A 193 12.01 -8.17 11.08
C GLY A 193 13.06 -8.17 9.95
N TYR A 194 14.26 -7.60 10.19
CA TYR A 194 15.39 -7.73 9.26
C TYR A 194 15.84 -9.18 9.12
N VAL A 195 15.93 -9.91 10.24
CA VAL A 195 16.30 -11.33 10.26
C VAL A 195 15.23 -12.16 9.58
N ASP A 196 13.95 -11.87 9.82
CA ASP A 196 12.85 -12.57 9.14
C ASP A 196 12.88 -12.33 7.62
N ALA A 197 13.16 -11.10 7.20
CA ALA A 197 13.28 -10.78 5.78
C ALA A 197 14.46 -11.55 5.17
N ALA A 198 15.63 -11.55 5.83
CA ALA A 198 16.81 -12.28 5.39
C ALA A 198 16.54 -13.79 5.23
N ARG A 199 15.86 -14.41 6.19
CA ARG A 199 15.45 -15.83 6.13
C ARG A 199 14.54 -16.14 4.94
N LEU A 200 13.77 -15.16 4.49
CA LEU A 200 12.82 -15.29 3.38
C LEU A 200 13.38 -14.82 2.03
N VAL A 201 14.62 -14.34 1.95
CA VAL A 201 15.27 -13.92 0.70
C VAL A 201 15.24 -15.03 -0.37
N PRO A 202 15.62 -16.30 -0.08
CA PRO A 202 15.60 -17.35 -1.10
C PRO A 202 14.19 -17.59 -1.66
N TRP A 203 13.17 -17.52 -0.81
CA TRP A 203 11.78 -17.61 -1.25
C TRP A 203 11.40 -16.41 -2.13
N ALA A 204 11.67 -15.18 -1.67
CA ALA A 204 11.32 -13.97 -2.41
C ALA A 204 12.00 -13.91 -3.79
N LEU A 205 13.26 -14.34 -3.89
CA LEU A 205 13.98 -14.40 -5.17
C LEU A 205 13.48 -15.49 -6.11
N ARG A 206 12.97 -16.63 -5.60
CA ARG A 206 12.30 -17.64 -6.44
C ARG A 206 11.00 -17.09 -7.01
N GLU A 207 10.16 -16.52 -6.16
CA GLU A 207 8.87 -15.91 -6.55
C GLU A 207 9.06 -14.76 -7.55
N ARG A 208 10.10 -13.94 -7.33
CA ARG A 208 10.50 -12.86 -8.24
C ARG A 208 10.68 -13.35 -9.66
N ARG A 209 11.28 -14.52 -9.88
CA ARG A 209 11.51 -15.04 -11.24
C ARG A 209 10.17 -15.25 -11.96
N ALA A 210 9.21 -15.89 -11.29
CA ALA A 210 7.87 -16.10 -11.85
C ALA A 210 7.16 -14.76 -12.13
N ILE A 211 7.21 -13.82 -11.19
CA ILE A 211 6.62 -12.48 -11.34
C ILE A 211 7.22 -11.74 -12.53
N HIS A 212 8.54 -11.77 -12.68
CA HIS A 212 9.24 -11.03 -13.73
C HIS A 212 9.10 -11.70 -15.09
N GLN A 213 8.95 -13.03 -15.17
CA GLN A 213 8.67 -13.76 -16.40
C GLN A 213 7.26 -13.47 -16.93
N GLY A 214 6.28 -13.31 -16.05
CA GLY A 214 4.91 -12.95 -16.43
C GLY A 214 4.70 -11.46 -16.79
N ALA A 215 5.71 -10.61 -16.56
CA ALA A 215 5.58 -9.18 -16.79
C ALA A 215 5.45 -8.86 -18.29
N ARG A 216 4.42 -8.06 -18.63
CA ARG A 216 4.12 -7.62 -20.00
C ARG A 216 4.38 -6.14 -20.25
N VAL A 217 4.53 -5.35 -19.19
CA VAL A 217 4.96 -3.95 -19.32
C VAL A 217 6.41 -3.76 -18.88
N PRO A 218 7.15 -2.84 -19.52
CA PRO A 218 8.49 -2.47 -19.07
C PRO A 218 8.49 -1.97 -17.63
N ALA A 219 9.55 -2.28 -16.87
CA ALA A 219 9.70 -1.78 -15.50
C ALA A 219 9.71 -0.24 -15.43
N THR A 220 10.12 0.44 -16.51
CA THR A 220 10.05 1.89 -16.65
C THR A 220 8.63 2.43 -16.59
N GLU A 221 7.62 1.67 -17.03
CA GLU A 221 6.22 2.09 -16.95
C GLU A 221 5.75 2.15 -15.49
N ILE A 222 6.18 1.19 -14.66
CA ILE A 222 5.86 1.18 -13.22
C ILE A 222 6.38 2.43 -12.52
N ARG A 223 7.54 2.96 -12.95
CA ARG A 223 8.15 4.15 -12.33
C ARG A 223 7.24 5.39 -12.39
N ARG A 224 6.31 5.48 -13.33
CA ARG A 224 5.36 6.62 -13.41
C ARG A 224 4.51 6.76 -12.15
N TRP A 225 4.32 5.66 -11.42
CA TRP A 225 3.58 5.63 -10.17
C TRP A 225 4.39 6.15 -8.98
N PHE A 226 5.72 6.11 -9.06
CA PHE A 226 6.58 6.50 -7.94
C PHE A 226 6.58 8.00 -7.73
N ARG A 227 5.90 8.47 -6.67
CA ARG A 227 5.90 9.88 -6.27
C ARG A 227 7.12 10.22 -5.41
N ARG A 228 7.46 11.51 -5.32
CA ARG A 228 8.49 11.99 -4.38
C ARG A 228 7.94 11.92 -2.95
N TYR A 229 8.71 11.33 -2.03
CA TYR A 229 8.34 11.29 -0.63
C TYR A 229 8.49 12.68 0.03
N PRO A 230 7.49 13.20 0.76
CA PRO A 230 7.52 14.53 1.35
C PRO A 230 8.27 14.55 2.69
N TYR A 231 9.57 14.22 2.69
CA TYR A 231 10.40 14.10 3.91
C TYR A 231 10.26 15.28 4.88
N ARG A 232 10.31 16.52 4.39
CA ARG A 232 10.22 17.72 5.24
C ARG A 232 8.90 17.78 6.00
N ARG A 233 7.78 17.57 5.30
CA ARG A 233 6.44 17.60 5.91
C ARG A 233 6.31 16.52 6.97
N GLU A 234 6.71 15.29 6.64
CA GLU A 234 6.61 14.13 7.53
C GLU A 234 7.48 14.27 8.78
N MET A 235 8.71 14.80 8.64
CA MET A 235 9.57 15.08 9.80
C MET A 235 8.97 16.17 10.70
N LEU A 236 8.41 17.23 10.12
CA LEU A 236 7.74 18.29 10.89
C LEU A 236 6.49 17.76 11.62
N GLU A 237 5.67 16.93 10.97
CA GLU A 237 4.51 16.30 11.61
C GLU A 237 4.93 15.37 12.76
N ARG A 238 6.00 14.58 12.58
CA ARG A 238 6.56 13.74 13.66
C ARG A 238 7.08 14.56 14.83
N LEU A 239 7.83 15.64 14.57
CA LEU A 239 8.30 16.55 15.62
C LEU A 239 7.13 17.18 16.37
N ARG A 240 6.09 17.63 15.66
CA ARG A 240 4.86 18.15 16.28
C ARG A 240 4.17 17.13 17.18
N LEU A 241 4.10 15.86 16.75
CA LEU A 241 3.51 14.78 17.56
C LEU A 241 4.38 14.41 18.78
N PHE A 242 5.70 14.54 18.67
CA PHE A 242 6.64 14.29 19.76
C PHE A 242 6.61 15.41 20.80
N LEU A 243 6.50 16.66 20.33
CA LEU A 243 6.45 17.88 21.15
C LEU A 243 5.05 18.19 21.70
N ARG A 244 4.00 17.48 21.26
CA ARG A 244 2.67 17.61 21.85
C ARG A 244 2.74 17.15 23.32
N PRO A 245 2.42 18.02 24.30
CA PRO A 245 2.36 17.62 25.69
C PRO A 245 1.37 16.47 25.86
N ALA A 246 1.73 15.49 26.69
CA ALA A 246 0.89 14.34 27.00
C ALA A 246 -0.35 14.82 27.78
N GLY A 247 -1.41 15.18 27.07
CA GLY A 247 -2.66 15.60 27.67
C GLY A 247 -3.29 16.76 26.93
N HIS A 248 -3.98 16.48 25.83
CA HIS A 248 -5.30 17.04 25.55
C HIS A 248 -5.96 16.18 24.46
N PRO A 249 -7.26 15.86 24.62
CA PRO A 249 -7.98 14.91 23.77
C PRO A 249 -8.04 15.33 22.29
#